data_AF-T0YA46-F1
#
_entry.id   AF-T0YA46-F1
#
_cell.length_a   1.000
_cell.length_b   1.000
_cell.length_c   1.000
_cell.angle_alpha   90.00
_cell.angle_beta   90.00
_cell.angle_gamma   90.00
#
_symmetry.space_group_name_H-M   'P 1'
#
loop_
_entity.id
_entity.type
_entity.pdbx_description
1 polymer ?
#
loop_
_entity_poly.entity_id
_entity_poly.type
_entity_poly.pdbx_seq_one_letter_code
_entity_poly.pdbx_strand_id
1 'polypeptide(L)'
;MESAMKPKIAVHKFSSCDGCQLAFLNLGDALLEAAELVDFVHFAEAGPLHPDASVDIAFVEGSIATPDDLERIVRVRKQSRFLVTIGACATAGGVQALRNLSNAREWIAAVYARPDYIQSLDHSTPIARHVKVDLELWGCPVNGRQVLGALRALLFGVVPTEERDKVCMECKRRQSVCVMVTKGFACMGPVTRTGCGAICPSFGRDCYACFGPAENPNTGALARRFESLGLMPEAVVRRFLFINSGAPAFHDAGLNLGAKSDG
;
A
#
# COMPACT_ATOMS: atom_id res chain seq x y z
N MET A 1 30.40 22.17 19.86
CA MET A 1 29.04 22.38 19.32
C MET A 1 28.31 21.08 19.57
N GLU A 2 27.44 21.06 20.58
CA GLU A 2 26.69 19.87 20.97
C GLU A 2 25.88 19.41 19.76
N SER A 3 26.20 18.23 19.23
CA SER A 3 25.49 17.67 18.08
C SER A 3 24.04 17.52 18.49
N ALA A 4 23.15 18.35 17.95
CA ALA A 4 21.71 18.15 18.13
C ALA A 4 21.39 16.69 17.79
N MET A 5 20.75 15.97 18.70
CA MET A 5 20.46 14.56 18.51
C MET A 5 19.59 14.41 17.26
N LYS A 6 20.06 13.62 16.28
CA LYS A 6 19.31 13.36 15.05
C LYS A 6 18.00 12.63 15.39
N PRO A 7 16.88 12.96 14.71
CA PRO A 7 15.64 12.21 14.84
C PRO A 7 15.84 10.73 14.51
N LYS A 8 15.24 9.85 15.31
CA LYS A 8 15.38 8.40 15.17
C LYS A 8 14.28 7.82 14.29
N ILE A 9 14.67 6.98 13.35
CA ILE A 9 13.78 6.34 12.38
C ILE A 9 13.87 4.82 12.49
N ALA A 10 12.71 4.17 12.46
CA ALA A 10 12.62 2.73 12.27
C ALA A 10 11.83 2.40 11.00
N VAL A 11 12.24 1.35 10.29
CA VAL A 11 11.56 0.78 9.14
C VAL A 11 11.26 -0.68 9.47
N HIS A 12 9.99 -0.99 9.70
CA HIS A 12 9.52 -2.30 10.10
C HIS A 12 8.90 -3.04 8.93
N LYS A 13 9.35 -4.28 8.73
CA LYS A 13 8.74 -5.25 7.83
C LYS A 13 7.70 -6.09 8.57
N PHE A 14 6.51 -6.23 8.00
CA PHE A 14 5.48 -7.24 8.32
C PHE A 14 5.28 -8.14 7.08
N SER A 15 4.15 -8.84 6.96
CA SER A 15 3.89 -9.71 5.82
C SER A 15 3.83 -8.91 4.50
N SER A 16 4.90 -8.98 3.71
CA SER A 16 5.21 -8.12 2.55
C SER A 16 6.27 -8.73 1.63
N CYS A 17 6.62 -8.02 0.55
CA CYS A 17 7.64 -8.41 -0.44
C CYS A 17 8.91 -7.54 -0.40
N ASP A 18 9.07 -6.68 0.61
CA ASP A 18 10.15 -5.68 0.76
C ASP A 18 10.21 -4.59 -0.32
N GLY A 19 9.27 -4.59 -1.27
CA GLY A 19 9.26 -3.64 -2.37
C GLY A 19 9.15 -2.18 -1.91
N CYS A 20 8.52 -1.91 -0.76
CA CYS A 20 8.39 -0.52 -0.26
C CYS A 20 9.67 -0.04 0.41
N GLN A 21 10.41 -0.91 1.10
CA GLN A 21 11.73 -0.61 1.65
C GLN A 21 12.74 -0.24 0.57
N LEU A 22 12.64 -0.84 -0.62
CA LEU A 22 13.47 -0.45 -1.76
C LEU A 22 13.25 1.01 -2.21
N ALA A 23 12.12 1.63 -1.86
CA ALA A 23 11.92 3.05 -2.11
C ALA A 23 12.83 3.96 -1.27
N PHE A 24 13.38 3.47 -0.16
CA PHE A 24 14.46 4.13 0.59
C PHE A 24 15.83 3.81 -0.02
N LEU A 25 16.08 2.54 -0.30
CA LEU A 25 17.42 2.09 -0.74
C LEU A 25 17.77 2.57 -2.15
N ASN A 26 16.77 2.74 -3.02
CA ASN A 26 16.96 3.24 -4.39
C ASN A 26 16.96 4.77 -4.50
N LEU A 27 17.10 5.51 -3.38
CA LEU A 27 17.14 6.97 -3.39
C LEU A 27 18.46 7.55 -3.94
N GLY A 28 19.50 6.71 -4.12
CA GLY A 28 20.81 7.17 -4.58
C GLY A 28 21.40 8.21 -3.64
N ASP A 29 21.89 9.33 -4.18
CA ASP A 29 22.52 10.41 -3.41
C ASP A 29 21.60 10.98 -2.31
N ALA A 30 20.28 11.00 -2.54
CA ALA A 30 19.33 11.49 -1.54
C ALA A 30 19.25 10.59 -0.29
N LEU A 31 19.69 9.32 -0.36
CA LEU A 31 19.83 8.46 0.81
C LEU A 31 20.97 8.95 1.72
N LEU A 32 22.08 9.39 1.11
CA LEU A 32 23.24 9.91 1.85
C LEU A 32 22.87 11.21 2.57
N GLU A 33 22.17 12.12 1.89
CA GLU A 33 21.61 13.33 2.50
C GLU A 33 20.65 12.99 3.65
N ALA A 34 19.80 11.98 3.48
CA ALA A 34 18.89 11.56 4.54
C ALA A 34 19.65 11.03 5.76
N ALA A 35 20.71 10.23 5.58
CA ALA A 35 21.54 9.71 6.67
C ALA A 35 22.30 10.82 7.45
N GLU A 36 22.54 11.98 6.83
CA GLU A 36 23.05 13.15 7.53
C GLU A 36 22.01 13.79 8.45
N LEU A 37 20.72 13.68 8.11
CA LEU A 37 19.62 14.33 8.82
C LEU A 37 18.96 13.45 9.90
N VAL A 38 18.97 12.12 9.73
CA VAL A 38 18.30 11.18 10.62
C VAL A 38 19.19 10.01 11.04
N ASP A 39 18.79 9.32 12.11
CA ASP A 39 19.43 8.11 12.58
C ASP A 39 18.51 6.90 12.38
N PHE A 40 18.88 5.99 11.46
CA PHE A 40 18.13 4.75 11.23
C PHE A 40 18.54 3.70 12.27
N VAL A 41 17.78 3.61 13.35
CA VAL A 41 18.07 2.70 14.47
C VAL A 41 17.56 1.28 14.22
N HIS A 42 16.56 1.12 13.36
CA HIS A 42 16.07 -0.18 12.91
C HIS A 42 15.71 -0.13 11.44
N PHE A 43 16.44 -0.86 10.61
CA PHE A 43 16.14 -1.08 9.21
C PHE A 43 16.88 -2.36 8.80
N ALA A 44 16.25 -3.52 9.02
CA ALA A 44 16.91 -4.81 8.88
C ALA A 44 17.53 -5.01 7.48
N GLU A 45 16.85 -4.56 6.42
CA GLU A 45 17.36 -4.63 5.03
C GLU A 45 18.59 -3.75 4.79
N ALA A 46 18.77 -2.67 5.55
CA ALA A 46 19.92 -1.77 5.47
C ALA A 46 21.03 -2.10 6.50
N GLY A 47 20.78 -3.03 7.43
CA GLY A 47 21.73 -3.47 8.46
C GLY A 47 21.34 -3.16 9.90
N PRO A 48 20.90 -1.94 10.28
CA PRO A 48 20.57 -1.62 11.67
C PRO A 48 19.45 -2.49 12.24
N LEU A 49 19.65 -3.06 13.43
CA LEU A 49 18.71 -3.99 14.03
C LEU A 49 18.43 -3.67 15.51
N HIS A 50 17.48 -2.76 15.74
CA HIS A 50 16.97 -2.47 17.07
C HIS A 50 15.43 -2.33 17.06
N PRO A 51 14.68 -3.44 16.86
CA PRO A 51 13.24 -3.41 16.60
C PRO A 51 12.39 -2.79 17.72
N ASP A 52 12.90 -2.73 18.95
CA ASP A 52 12.19 -2.16 20.11
C ASP A 52 12.66 -0.73 20.45
N ALA A 53 13.39 -0.07 19.55
CA ALA A 53 13.82 1.31 19.73
C ALA A 53 12.62 2.26 19.84
N SER A 54 12.66 3.20 20.79
CA SER A 54 11.79 4.37 20.72
C SER A 54 12.25 5.32 19.62
N VAL A 55 11.35 5.69 18.72
CA VAL A 55 11.64 6.44 17.49
C VAL A 55 10.69 7.61 17.27
N ASP A 56 11.19 8.63 16.55
CA ASP A 56 10.38 9.76 16.12
C ASP A 56 9.43 9.36 14.98
N ILE A 57 9.88 8.50 14.07
CA ILE A 57 9.08 8.01 12.94
C ILE A 57 9.32 6.50 12.76
N ALA A 58 8.23 5.73 12.79
CA ALA A 58 8.20 4.33 12.39
C ALA A 58 7.50 4.20 11.04
N PHE A 59 8.24 3.82 10.01
CA PHE A 59 7.68 3.37 8.74
C PHE A 59 7.34 1.89 8.85
N VAL A 60 6.12 1.51 8.46
CA VAL A 60 5.60 0.15 8.57
C VAL A 60 5.17 -0.35 7.20
N GLU A 61 5.90 -1.34 6.66
CA GLU A 61 5.53 -2.08 5.46
C GLU A 61 4.85 -3.39 5.84
N GLY A 62 3.84 -3.81 5.08
CA GLY A 62 3.23 -5.13 5.18
C GLY A 62 1.95 -5.20 5.99
N SER A 63 1.18 -6.25 5.73
CA SER A 63 -0.10 -6.52 6.40
C SER A 63 0.10 -7.30 7.69
N ILE A 64 -0.87 -7.26 8.60
CA ILE A 64 -0.92 -8.16 9.75
C ILE A 64 -1.48 -9.52 9.31
N ALA A 65 -0.68 -10.57 9.40
CA ALA A 65 -1.08 -11.90 8.95
C ALA A 65 -0.88 -13.01 9.99
N THR A 66 -0.13 -12.76 11.07
CA THR A 66 0.17 -13.74 12.14
C THR A 66 -0.20 -13.19 13.53
N PRO A 67 -0.32 -14.05 14.55
CA PRO A 67 -0.47 -13.60 15.94
C PRO A 67 0.68 -12.69 16.40
N ASP A 68 1.93 -13.03 16.05
CA ASP A 68 3.11 -12.24 16.40
C ASP A 68 3.08 -10.83 15.78
N ASP A 69 2.55 -10.71 14.56
CA ASP A 69 2.35 -9.43 13.91
C ASP A 69 1.39 -8.54 14.73
N LEU A 70 0.31 -9.08 15.29
CA LEU A 70 -0.64 -8.33 16.13
C LEU A 70 0.04 -7.75 17.38
N GLU A 71 0.83 -8.55 18.07
CA GLU A 71 1.52 -8.09 19.27
C GLU A 71 2.59 -7.05 18.93
N ARG A 72 3.33 -7.30 17.84
CA ARG A 72 4.45 -6.44 17.44
C ARG A 72 3.97 -5.08 16.96
N ILE A 73 2.88 -4.98 16.21
CA ILE A 73 2.40 -3.67 15.74
C ILE A 73 1.94 -2.78 16.89
N VAL A 74 1.37 -3.37 17.94
CA VAL A 74 1.01 -2.63 19.17
C VAL A 74 2.26 -2.10 19.88
N ARG A 75 3.35 -2.87 19.93
CA ARG A 75 4.64 -2.40 20.49
C ARG A 75 5.23 -1.27 19.65
N VAL A 76 5.31 -1.45 18.33
CA VAL A 76 5.80 -0.42 17.40
C VAL A 76 5.03 0.89 17.55
N ARG A 77 3.70 0.85 17.66
CA ARG A 77 2.88 2.05 17.90
C ARG A 77 3.20 2.72 19.24
N LYS A 78 3.43 1.97 20.30
CA LYS A 78 3.77 2.53 21.63
C LYS A 78 5.16 3.18 21.65
N GLN A 79 6.08 2.71 20.81
CA GLN A 79 7.45 3.19 20.71
C GLN A 79 7.66 4.25 19.63
N SER A 80 6.61 4.67 18.93
CA SER A 80 6.70 5.65 17.83
C SER A 80 5.90 6.92 18.11
N ARG A 81 6.54 8.08 17.89
CA ARG A 81 5.83 9.36 17.88
C ARG A 81 4.93 9.47 16.64
N PHE A 82 5.47 9.18 15.45
CA PHE A 82 4.70 9.02 14.22
C PHE A 82 4.76 7.59 13.71
N LEU A 83 3.62 7.00 13.38
CA LEU A 83 3.54 5.71 12.68
C LEU A 83 2.99 5.95 11.28
N VAL A 84 3.80 5.62 10.27
CA VAL A 84 3.51 5.82 8.86
C VAL A 84 3.43 4.45 8.18
N THR A 85 2.29 4.13 7.59
CA THR A 85 2.20 2.91 6.77
C THR A 85 2.74 3.19 5.37
N ILE A 86 3.51 2.24 4.83
CA ILE A 86 4.02 2.31 3.47
C ILE A 86 3.55 1.11 2.67
N GLY A 87 2.85 1.42 1.58
CA GLY A 87 2.42 0.47 0.58
C GLY A 87 1.06 -0.17 0.82
N ALA A 88 0.51 -0.73 -0.26
CA ALA A 88 -0.82 -1.33 -0.32
C ALA A 88 -1.02 -2.44 0.70
N CYS A 89 0.04 -3.20 1.00
CA CYS A 89 0.03 -4.25 2.03
C CYS A 89 -0.31 -3.67 3.41
N ALA A 90 0.34 -2.57 3.80
CA ALA A 90 0.13 -1.95 5.11
C ALA A 90 -1.18 -1.15 5.18
N THR A 91 -1.59 -0.51 4.07
CA THR A 91 -2.77 0.37 4.03
C THR A 91 -4.09 -0.37 3.78
N ALA A 92 -4.08 -1.43 2.97
CA ALA A 92 -5.30 -2.14 2.56
C ALA A 92 -5.16 -3.68 2.59
N GLY A 93 -4.08 -4.21 3.16
CA GLY A 93 -3.80 -5.65 3.18
C GLY A 93 -3.11 -6.18 1.92
N GLY A 94 -3.07 -5.39 0.84
CA GLY A 94 -2.30 -5.72 -0.37
C GLY A 94 -2.77 -6.97 -1.08
N VAL A 95 -1.88 -7.55 -1.88
CA VAL A 95 -2.12 -8.83 -2.56
C VAL A 95 -2.34 -9.98 -1.57
N GLN A 96 -1.84 -9.87 -0.34
CA GLN A 96 -2.00 -10.85 0.73
C GLN A 96 -3.46 -10.95 1.18
N ALA A 97 -4.21 -9.85 1.14
CA ALA A 97 -5.63 -9.82 1.49
C ALA A 97 -6.53 -10.56 0.49
N LEU A 98 -6.02 -10.97 -0.67
CA LEU A 98 -6.74 -11.89 -1.58
C LEU A 98 -7.12 -13.19 -0.87
N ARG A 99 -6.32 -13.65 0.09
CA ARG A 99 -6.63 -14.85 0.89
C ARG A 99 -7.92 -14.70 1.69
N ASN A 100 -8.33 -13.47 2.01
CA ASN A 100 -9.54 -13.21 2.79
C ASN A 100 -10.83 -13.53 2.00
N LEU A 101 -10.71 -13.67 0.69
CA LEU A 101 -11.80 -14.02 -0.22
C LEU A 101 -11.84 -15.54 -0.49
N SER A 102 -11.05 -16.32 0.24
CA SER A 102 -10.89 -17.77 0.08
C SER A 102 -10.68 -18.46 1.42
N ASN A 103 -10.64 -19.80 1.43
CA ASN A 103 -10.26 -20.56 2.62
C ASN A 103 -8.74 -20.65 2.78
N ALA A 104 -8.14 -19.74 3.55
CA ALA A 104 -6.69 -19.69 3.75
C ALA A 104 -6.10 -20.98 4.36
N ARG A 105 -6.87 -21.75 5.14
CA ARG A 105 -6.38 -22.99 5.77
C ARG A 105 -6.14 -24.10 4.75
N GLU A 106 -7.01 -24.18 3.74
CA GLU A 106 -6.84 -25.13 2.63
C GLU A 106 -5.54 -24.85 1.86
N TRP A 107 -5.18 -23.57 1.67
CA TRP A 107 -3.95 -23.20 0.96
C TRP A 107 -2.70 -23.61 1.74
N ILE A 108 -2.68 -23.38 3.06
CA ILE A 108 -1.54 -23.78 3.90
C ILE A 108 -1.38 -25.30 3.85
N ALA A 109 -2.48 -26.06 3.96
CA ALA A 109 -2.46 -27.53 3.86
C ALA A 109 -2.04 -28.04 2.47
N ALA A 110 -2.33 -27.29 1.40
CA ALA A 110 -1.90 -27.63 0.04
C ALA A 110 -0.40 -27.38 -0.21
N VAL A 111 0.22 -26.44 0.50
CA VAL A 111 1.63 -26.06 0.32
C VAL A 111 2.56 -26.80 1.29
N TYR A 112 2.13 -27.01 2.54
CA TYR A 112 2.97 -27.52 3.61
C TYR A 112 2.51 -28.92 4.07
N ALA A 113 3.47 -29.85 4.18
CA ALA A 113 3.21 -31.19 4.71
C ALA A 113 2.75 -31.20 6.19
N ARG A 114 3.16 -30.17 6.96
CA ARG A 114 2.80 -29.96 8.37
C ARG A 114 2.21 -28.56 8.55
N PRO A 115 0.94 -28.35 8.16
CA PRO A 115 0.31 -27.03 8.22
C PRO A 115 0.13 -26.53 9.65
N ASP A 116 0.13 -27.43 10.64
CA ASP A 116 0.05 -27.15 12.07
C ASP A 116 1.22 -26.33 12.63
N TYR A 117 2.37 -26.30 11.95
CA TYR A 117 3.52 -25.45 12.33
C TYR A 117 3.44 -24.02 11.80
N ILE A 118 2.47 -23.73 10.91
CA ILE A 118 2.32 -22.40 10.34
C ILE A 118 1.26 -21.64 11.12
N GLN A 119 1.71 -20.76 12.01
CA GLN A 119 0.82 -19.83 12.70
C GLN A 119 0.41 -18.70 11.76
N SER A 120 -0.86 -18.73 11.33
CA SER A 120 -1.45 -17.67 10.52
C SER A 120 -2.82 -17.31 11.08
N LEU A 121 -3.15 -16.03 11.02
CA LEU A 121 -4.52 -15.57 11.18
C LEU A 121 -5.34 -15.97 9.95
N ASP A 122 -6.66 -16.06 10.11
CA ASP A 122 -7.58 -16.35 9.00
C ASP A 122 -7.60 -15.20 7.97
N HIS A 123 -7.30 -13.97 8.40
CA HIS A 123 -7.30 -12.79 7.54
C HIS A 123 -5.95 -12.07 7.53
N SER A 124 -5.57 -11.51 6.38
CA SER A 124 -4.52 -10.50 6.25
C SER A 124 -5.19 -9.13 6.28
N THR A 125 -4.76 -8.26 7.20
CA THR A 125 -5.47 -7.00 7.48
C THR A 125 -4.54 -5.81 7.50
N PRO A 126 -5.03 -4.60 7.15
CA PRO A 126 -4.24 -3.38 7.18
C PRO A 126 -3.88 -2.98 8.61
N ILE A 127 -2.78 -2.26 8.76
CA ILE A 127 -2.24 -1.81 10.06
C ILE A 127 -3.25 -0.94 10.82
N ALA A 128 -3.97 -0.07 10.11
CA ALA A 128 -4.96 0.86 10.69
C ALA A 128 -6.13 0.17 11.41
N ARG A 129 -6.35 -1.14 11.17
CA ARG A 129 -7.35 -1.93 11.91
C ARG A 129 -6.93 -2.23 13.35
N HIS A 130 -5.63 -2.16 13.66
CA HIS A 130 -5.06 -2.62 14.93
C HIS A 130 -4.48 -1.49 15.77
N VAL A 131 -3.96 -0.44 15.13
CA VAL A 131 -3.35 0.71 15.80
C VAL A 131 -3.65 1.99 15.04
N LYS A 132 -3.56 3.14 15.73
CA LYS A 132 -3.64 4.45 15.08
C LYS A 132 -2.44 4.65 14.14
N VAL A 133 -2.74 4.91 12.87
CA VAL A 133 -1.78 5.32 11.84
C VAL A 133 -1.87 6.84 11.68
N ASP A 134 -0.73 7.54 11.65
CA ASP A 134 -0.70 9.00 11.52
C ASP A 134 -0.65 9.47 10.06
N LEU A 135 -0.09 8.65 9.16
CA LEU A 135 -0.01 8.91 7.73
C LEU A 135 0.02 7.61 6.95
N GLU A 136 -0.68 7.57 5.81
CA GLU A 136 -0.68 6.43 4.90
C GLU A 136 -0.05 6.79 3.56
N LEU A 137 1.04 6.11 3.21
CA LEU A 137 1.65 6.22 1.88
C LEU A 137 1.19 5.06 1.02
N TRP A 138 0.32 5.37 0.06
CA TRP A 138 -0.27 4.37 -0.82
C TRP A 138 0.62 4.07 -2.03
N GLY A 139 0.68 2.80 -2.45
CA GLY A 139 1.44 2.34 -3.62
C GLY A 139 1.81 0.86 -3.53
N CYS A 140 2.11 0.21 -4.65
CA CYS A 140 2.63 -1.17 -4.65
C CYS A 140 3.76 -1.30 -5.67
N PRO A 141 4.99 -0.85 -5.33
CA PRO A 141 5.38 -0.21 -4.07
C PRO A 141 5.08 1.31 -4.05
N VAL A 142 5.32 1.94 -2.90
CA VAL A 142 5.50 3.40 -2.82
C VAL A 142 6.75 3.82 -3.61
N ASN A 143 6.89 5.11 -3.90
CA ASN A 143 8.08 5.63 -4.57
C ASN A 143 8.91 6.59 -3.70
N GLY A 144 10.15 6.84 -4.12
CA GLY A 144 11.11 7.68 -3.38
C GLY A 144 10.64 9.11 -3.15
N ARG A 145 9.82 9.69 -4.06
CA ARG A 145 9.23 11.02 -3.87
C ARG A 145 8.27 11.03 -2.68
N GLN A 146 7.42 10.01 -2.55
CA GLN A 146 6.48 9.89 -1.41
C GLN A 146 7.25 9.73 -0.10
N VAL A 147 8.25 8.84 -0.08
CA VAL A 147 9.06 8.55 1.11
C VAL A 147 9.85 9.78 1.56
N LEU A 148 10.61 10.41 0.67
CA LEU A 148 11.38 11.61 0.98
C LEU A 148 10.49 12.79 1.36
N GLY A 149 9.36 12.97 0.66
CA GLY A 149 8.39 14.02 0.97
C GLY A 149 7.80 13.85 2.37
N ALA A 150 7.42 12.62 2.73
CA ALA A 150 6.92 12.31 4.06
C ALA A 150 7.99 12.47 5.13
N LEU A 151 9.20 11.94 4.90
CA LEU A 151 10.30 12.07 5.83
C LEU A 151 10.60 13.55 6.12
N ARG A 152 10.79 14.36 5.07
CA ARG A 152 11.07 15.79 5.22
C ARG A 152 9.96 16.52 5.97
N ALA A 153 8.69 16.31 5.59
CA ALA A 153 7.57 16.98 6.25
C ALA A 153 7.49 16.63 7.74
N LEU A 154 7.62 15.34 8.08
CA LEU A 154 7.54 14.86 9.46
C LEU A 154 8.72 15.32 10.32
N LEU A 155 9.92 15.47 9.74
CA LEU A 155 11.07 16.06 10.43
C LEU A 155 10.83 17.50 10.86
N PHE A 156 10.04 18.27 10.09
CA PHE A 156 9.57 19.60 10.46
C PHE A 156 8.29 19.60 11.31
N GLY A 157 7.82 18.42 11.74
CA GLY A 157 6.63 18.28 12.57
C GLY A 157 5.30 18.51 11.83
N VAL A 158 5.31 18.48 10.49
CA VAL A 158 4.12 18.67 9.66
C VAL A 158 3.73 17.35 9.00
N VAL A 159 2.46 16.97 9.11
CA VAL A 159 1.94 15.82 8.36
C VAL A 159 1.67 16.28 6.92
N PRO A 160 2.29 15.65 5.90
CA PRO A 160 2.10 16.04 4.51
C PRO A 160 0.66 15.82 4.06
N THR A 161 0.19 16.65 3.13
CA THR A 161 -1.12 16.47 2.51
C THR A 161 -1.12 15.20 1.66
N GLU A 162 -2.16 14.38 1.81
CA GLU A 162 -2.33 13.19 0.99
C GLU A 162 -2.74 13.55 -0.45
N GLU A 163 -2.06 12.95 -1.42
CA GLU A 163 -2.45 12.97 -2.83
C GLU A 163 -3.67 12.07 -3.04
N ARG A 164 -4.85 12.69 -3.16
CA ARG A 164 -6.13 11.96 -3.32
C ARG A 164 -6.75 12.12 -4.71
N ASP A 165 -6.15 12.98 -5.55
CA ASP A 165 -6.49 13.18 -6.95
C ASP A 165 -6.53 11.85 -7.72
N LYS A 166 -7.35 11.78 -8.77
CA LYS A 166 -7.45 10.61 -9.65
C LYS A 166 -6.24 10.54 -10.59
N VAL A 167 -5.76 9.33 -10.91
CA VAL A 167 -4.69 9.12 -11.93
C VAL A 167 -5.02 9.80 -13.25
N CYS A 168 -6.30 9.93 -13.61
CA CYS A 168 -6.73 10.66 -14.80
C CYS A 168 -6.17 12.10 -14.85
N MET A 169 -6.10 12.81 -13.72
CA MET A 169 -5.55 14.16 -13.67
C MET A 169 -4.07 14.17 -14.02
N GLU A 170 -3.33 13.18 -13.52
CA GLU A 170 -1.91 13.00 -13.82
C GLU A 170 -1.67 12.62 -15.29
N CYS A 171 -2.48 11.72 -15.86
CA CYS A 171 -2.45 11.42 -17.29
C CYS A 171 -2.65 12.68 -18.14
N LYS A 172 -3.56 13.58 -17.74
CA LYS A 172 -3.80 14.84 -18.47
C LYS A 172 -2.63 15.81 -18.33
N ARG A 173 -2.09 15.99 -17.11
CA ARG A 173 -0.89 16.82 -16.86
C ARG A 173 0.31 16.35 -17.68
N ARG A 174 0.46 15.04 -17.88
CA ARG A 174 1.54 14.41 -18.66
C ARG A 174 1.23 14.23 -20.14
N GLN A 175 0.06 14.66 -20.61
CA GLN A 175 -0.40 14.48 -21.99
C GLN A 175 -0.43 13.01 -22.44
N SER A 176 -0.60 12.06 -21.51
CA SER A 176 -0.72 10.64 -21.80
C SER A 176 -2.02 10.35 -22.55
N VAL A 177 -1.92 9.60 -23.66
CA VAL A 177 -3.10 9.17 -24.44
C VAL A 177 -3.97 8.23 -23.62
N CYS A 178 -5.28 8.50 -23.59
CA CYS A 178 -6.22 7.72 -22.77
C CYS A 178 -6.43 6.31 -23.33
N VAL A 179 -5.77 5.33 -22.71
CA VAL A 179 -5.85 3.91 -23.09
C VAL A 179 -7.27 3.31 -23.05
N MET A 180 -8.14 3.82 -22.18
CA MET A 180 -9.54 3.36 -22.13
C MET A 180 -10.32 3.80 -23.36
N VAL A 181 -10.07 5.01 -23.86
CA VAL A 181 -10.77 5.56 -25.03
C VAL A 181 -10.17 5.03 -26.32
N THR A 182 -8.84 5.05 -26.44
CA THR A 182 -8.17 4.71 -27.71
C THR A 182 -7.95 3.21 -27.91
N LYS A 183 -7.91 2.41 -26.83
CA LYS A 183 -7.66 0.97 -26.90
C LYS A 183 -8.76 0.10 -26.28
N GLY A 184 -9.78 0.71 -25.68
CA GLY A 184 -10.84 -0.04 -24.99
C GLY A 184 -10.38 -0.75 -23.71
N PHE A 185 -9.23 -0.40 -23.14
CA PHE A 185 -8.73 -1.07 -21.93
C PHE A 185 -9.52 -0.67 -20.68
N ALA A 186 -9.81 -1.64 -19.81
CA ALA A 186 -10.51 -1.46 -18.53
C ALA A 186 -9.61 -0.81 -17.45
N CYS A 187 -9.24 0.45 -17.67
CA CYS A 187 -8.35 1.21 -16.82
C CYS A 187 -8.98 1.65 -15.50
N MET A 188 -8.35 1.30 -14.37
CA MET A 188 -8.78 1.70 -13.02
C MET A 188 -8.41 3.15 -12.65
N GLY A 189 -7.75 3.89 -13.55
CA GLY A 189 -7.29 5.25 -13.30
C GLY A 189 -8.36 6.23 -12.80
N PRO A 190 -9.64 6.16 -13.25
CA PRO A 190 -10.70 7.05 -12.76
C PRO A 190 -11.06 6.91 -11.27
N VAL A 191 -10.67 5.81 -10.63
CA VAL A 191 -10.96 5.54 -9.20
C VAL A 191 -9.69 5.34 -8.37
N THR A 192 -8.51 5.54 -8.95
CA THR A 192 -7.22 5.29 -8.28
C THR A 192 -6.52 6.60 -7.95
N ARG A 193 -5.88 6.68 -6.76
CA ARG A 193 -5.06 7.82 -6.34
C ARG A 193 -3.89 8.07 -7.31
N THR A 194 -3.54 9.34 -7.49
CA THR A 194 -2.32 9.76 -8.19
C THR A 194 -1.06 9.52 -7.34
N GLY A 195 0.09 10.03 -7.76
CA GLY A 195 1.38 9.91 -7.07
C GLY A 195 2.32 8.90 -7.73
N CYS A 196 1.81 7.95 -8.50
CA CYS A 196 2.59 6.99 -9.28
C CYS A 196 3.16 7.56 -10.59
N GLY A 197 2.83 8.82 -10.90
CA GLY A 197 3.21 9.48 -12.14
C GLY A 197 2.53 8.92 -13.39
N ALA A 198 1.37 8.27 -13.23
CA ALA A 198 0.62 7.64 -14.32
C ALA A 198 1.51 6.73 -15.19
N ILE A 199 2.40 5.96 -14.56
CA ILE A 199 3.41 5.17 -15.26
C ILE A 199 2.77 4.16 -16.22
N CYS A 200 1.78 3.37 -15.78
CA CYS A 200 1.18 2.34 -16.65
C CYS A 200 0.49 2.94 -17.89
N PRO A 201 -0.40 3.95 -17.76
CA PRO A 201 -0.99 4.62 -18.91
C PRO A 201 0.03 5.28 -19.85
N SER A 202 1.13 5.82 -19.31
CA SER A 202 2.19 6.44 -20.13
C SER A 202 2.92 5.42 -21.01
N PHE A 203 2.98 4.15 -20.59
CA PHE A 203 3.45 3.03 -21.41
C PHE A 203 2.32 2.30 -22.15
N GLY A 204 1.15 2.93 -22.27
CA GLY A 204 0.03 2.41 -23.06
C GLY A 204 -0.66 1.18 -22.46
N ARG A 205 -0.59 0.99 -21.14
CA ARG A 205 -1.30 -0.05 -20.36
C ARG A 205 -2.39 0.57 -19.45
N ASP A 206 -3.37 -0.23 -19.06
CA ASP A 206 -4.33 0.15 -18.04
C ASP A 206 -3.70 0.29 -16.64
N CYS A 207 -4.32 1.12 -15.80
CA CYS A 207 -3.98 1.22 -14.39
C CYS A 207 -4.56 0.02 -13.62
N TYR A 208 -3.78 -0.56 -12.70
CA TYR A 208 -4.14 -1.69 -11.85
C TYR A 208 -4.71 -1.32 -10.47
N ALA A 209 -4.91 -0.02 -10.21
CA ALA A 209 -5.36 0.48 -8.91
C ALA A 209 -4.41 0.21 -7.72
N CYS A 210 -3.11 0.03 -7.97
CA CYS A 210 -2.15 -0.30 -6.90
C CYS A 210 -1.95 0.83 -5.87
N PHE A 211 -2.23 2.09 -6.23
CA PHE A 211 -2.18 3.26 -5.33
C PHE A 211 -3.48 3.44 -4.51
N GLY A 212 -4.42 2.50 -4.59
CA GLY A 212 -5.65 2.53 -3.79
C GLY A 212 -6.69 3.55 -4.28
N PRO A 213 -7.84 3.62 -3.59
CA PRO A 213 -8.98 4.42 -4.03
C PRO A 213 -8.72 5.94 -3.90
N ALA A 214 -8.98 6.67 -4.99
CA ALA A 214 -8.99 8.13 -5.01
C ALA A 214 -10.11 8.71 -4.14
N GLU A 215 -10.09 10.04 -3.94
CA GLU A 215 -11.27 10.73 -3.40
C GLU A 215 -12.49 10.57 -4.30
N ASN A 216 -13.67 10.46 -3.68
CA ASN A 216 -14.97 10.33 -4.36
C ASN A 216 -14.92 9.36 -5.56
N PRO A 217 -14.53 8.08 -5.35
CA PRO A 217 -14.40 7.10 -6.43
C PRO A 217 -15.79 6.64 -6.87
N ASN A 218 -16.13 6.81 -8.14
CA ASN A 218 -17.40 6.33 -8.70
C ASN A 218 -17.22 4.90 -9.26
N THR A 219 -17.05 3.94 -8.36
CA THR A 219 -16.77 2.55 -8.70
C THR A 219 -17.92 1.89 -9.46
N GLY A 220 -19.17 2.19 -9.11
CA GLY A 220 -20.34 1.65 -9.81
C GLY A 220 -20.46 2.11 -11.26
N ALA A 221 -20.19 3.39 -11.57
CA ALA A 221 -20.18 3.86 -12.96
C ALA A 221 -19.00 3.26 -13.75
N LEU A 222 -17.83 3.11 -13.11
CA LEU A 222 -16.67 2.50 -13.75
C LEU A 222 -16.91 1.01 -14.06
N ALA A 223 -17.57 0.28 -13.17
CA ALA A 223 -17.94 -1.11 -13.38
C ALA A 223 -18.83 -1.28 -14.63
N ARG A 224 -19.91 -0.49 -14.72
CA ARG A 224 -20.78 -0.47 -15.93
C ARG A 224 -20.02 -0.08 -17.19
N ARG A 225 -19.04 0.82 -17.07
CA ARG A 225 -18.18 1.17 -18.21
C ARG A 225 -17.35 -0.03 -18.66
N PHE A 226 -16.79 -0.81 -17.74
CA PHE A 226 -16.05 -2.02 -18.09
C PHE A 226 -16.93 -3.09 -18.74
N GLU A 227 -18.14 -3.29 -18.25
CA GLU A 227 -19.13 -4.18 -18.89
C GLU A 227 -19.43 -3.70 -20.32
N SER A 228 -19.63 -2.40 -20.54
CA SER A 228 -19.83 -1.83 -21.88
C SER A 228 -18.62 -1.98 -22.82
N LEU A 229 -17.43 -2.24 -22.25
CA LEU A 229 -16.21 -2.56 -23.01
C LEU A 229 -16.05 -4.07 -23.26
N GLY A 230 -17.04 -4.88 -22.84
CA GLY A 230 -17.08 -6.33 -23.06
C GLY A 230 -16.44 -7.17 -21.96
N LEU A 231 -16.17 -6.60 -20.78
CA LEU A 231 -15.68 -7.41 -19.66
C LEU A 231 -16.82 -8.19 -19.03
N MET A 232 -16.57 -9.48 -18.77
CA MET A 232 -17.46 -10.32 -17.97
C MET A 232 -17.52 -9.82 -16.51
N PRO A 233 -18.66 -9.95 -15.82
CA PRO A 233 -18.82 -9.49 -14.44
C PRO A 233 -17.72 -9.96 -13.50
N GLU A 234 -17.28 -11.22 -13.58
CA GLU A 234 -16.23 -11.78 -12.73
C GLU A 234 -14.87 -11.10 -12.98
N ALA A 235 -14.60 -10.71 -14.23
CA ALA A 235 -13.39 -9.96 -14.58
C ALA A 235 -13.44 -8.53 -14.01
N VAL A 236 -14.63 -7.92 -13.94
CA VAL A 236 -14.82 -6.62 -13.28
C VAL A 236 -14.60 -6.74 -11.77
N VAL A 237 -15.18 -7.76 -11.12
CA VAL A 237 -14.98 -8.06 -9.70
C VAL A 237 -13.49 -8.21 -9.38
N ARG A 238 -12.77 -9.03 -10.15
CA ARG A 238 -11.32 -9.24 -9.97
C ARG A 238 -10.52 -7.95 -10.05
N ARG A 239 -10.92 -6.97 -10.88
CA ARG A 239 -10.22 -5.68 -10.96
C ARG A 239 -10.36 -4.85 -9.69
N PHE A 240 -11.53 -4.81 -9.07
CA PHE A 240 -11.72 -4.11 -7.81
C PHE A 240 -11.05 -4.83 -6.64
N LEU A 241 -11.12 -6.16 -6.61
CA LEU A 241 -10.58 -6.97 -5.52
C LEU A 241 -9.11 -7.37 -5.70
N PHE A 242 -8.35 -6.75 -6.61
CA PHE A 242 -7.00 -7.23 -6.93
C PHE A 242 -5.95 -6.92 -5.86
N ILE A 243 -5.47 -5.67 -5.78
CA ILE A 243 -4.35 -5.29 -4.89
C ILE A 243 -4.84 -4.64 -3.60
N ASN A 244 -5.91 -3.84 -3.67
CA ASN A 244 -6.41 -3.06 -2.55
C ASN A 244 -7.80 -3.56 -2.12
N SER A 245 -7.97 -4.88 -2.05
CA SER A 245 -9.26 -5.54 -1.74
C SER A 245 -9.76 -5.27 -0.33
N GLY A 246 -8.89 -4.89 0.61
CA GLY A 246 -9.26 -4.47 1.95
C GLY A 246 -9.66 -2.99 2.05
N ALA A 247 -9.57 -2.21 0.97
CA ALA A 247 -10.01 -0.82 0.96
C ALA A 247 -11.54 -0.78 0.72
N PRO A 248 -12.35 -0.13 1.59
CA PRO A 248 -13.82 -0.22 1.54
C PRO A 248 -14.42 0.08 0.17
N ALA A 249 -13.99 1.17 -0.48
CA ALA A 249 -14.51 1.56 -1.80
C ALA A 249 -14.34 0.49 -2.89
N PHE A 250 -13.26 -0.29 -2.83
CA PHE A 250 -13.00 -1.36 -3.79
C PHE A 250 -13.59 -2.69 -3.32
N HIS A 251 -13.54 -2.97 -2.02
CA HIS A 251 -14.15 -4.14 -1.40
C HIS A 251 -15.64 -4.21 -1.71
N ASP A 252 -16.37 -3.14 -1.38
CA ASP A 252 -17.82 -3.06 -1.55
C ASP A 252 -18.19 -3.13 -3.03
N ALA A 253 -17.41 -2.47 -3.90
CA ALA A 253 -17.62 -2.54 -5.35
C ALA A 253 -17.48 -3.97 -5.87
N GLY A 254 -16.44 -4.69 -5.44
CA GLY A 254 -16.21 -6.08 -5.83
C GLY A 254 -17.31 -7.03 -5.34
N LEU A 255 -17.67 -6.97 -4.06
CA LEU A 255 -18.68 -7.87 -3.48
C LEU A 255 -20.09 -7.60 -4.04
N ASN A 256 -20.48 -6.34 -4.21
CA ASN A 256 -21.80 -5.99 -4.76
C ASN A 256 -21.98 -6.43 -6.21
N LEU A 257 -20.89 -6.53 -6.98
CA LEU A 257 -20.90 -7.06 -8.34
C LEU A 257 -20.89 -8.59 -8.34
N GLY A 258 -20.12 -9.23 -7.45
CA GLY A 258 -20.09 -10.68 -7.29
C GLY A 258 -21.47 -11.25 -6.93
N ALA A 259 -22.16 -10.64 -5.96
CA ALA A 259 -23.50 -11.06 -5.55
C ALA A 259 -24.56 -10.96 -6.68
N LYS A 260 -24.32 -10.15 -7.72
CA LYS A 260 -25.19 -10.05 -8.91
C LYS A 260 -24.81 -11.02 -10.03
N SER A 261 -23.63 -11.63 -9.95
CA SER A 261 -23.12 -12.58 -10.95
C SER A 261 -23.56 -14.02 -10.63
N ASP A 262 -23.77 -14.31 -9.34
CA ASP A 262 -24.17 -15.63 -8.84
C ASP A 262 -25.69 -15.87 -8.82
N GLY A 263 -26.51 -14.91 -9.27
CA GLY A 263 -27.98 -14.99 -9.33
C GLY A 263 -28.51 -14.81 -10.75
#